data_AF-A0A528TFQ1-F1
#
_entry.id   AF-A0A528TFQ1-F1
#
_cell.length_a   1.000
_cell.length_b   1.000
_cell.length_c   1.000
_cell.angle_alpha   90.00
_cell.angle_beta   90.00
_cell.angle_gamma   90.00
#
_symmetry.space_group_name_H-M   'P 1'
#
loop_
_entity.id
_entity.type
_entity.pdbx_description
1 polymer ?
#
loop_
_entity_poly.entity_id
_entity_poly.type
_entity_poly.pdbx_seq_one_letter_code
_entity_poly.pdbx_strand_id
1 'polypeptide(L)'
;LREAGAIFLGKTTSPEFGWKGVTDSPLHGITRNPWNFDLTPGGSSGGAGVAAALNLGFLHQGSDGGGSIRIPASFTGTFGFKPTFGYVPV
;
A
#
# COMPACT_ATOMS: atom_id res chain seq x y z
N LEU A 1 -6.48 -6.03 15.35
CA LEU A 1 -5.02 -5.70 15.31
C LEU A 1 -4.50 -5.13 16.62
N ARG A 2 -5.05 -4.01 17.14
CA ARG A 2 -4.62 -3.46 18.46
C ARG A 2 -4.78 -4.47 19.60
N GLU A 3 -5.93 -5.12 19.68
CA GLU A 3 -6.22 -6.17 20.67
C GLU A 3 -5.29 -7.38 20.55
N ALA A 4 -4.74 -7.63 19.36
CA ALA A 4 -3.75 -8.68 19.10
C ALA A 4 -2.31 -8.22 19.38
N GLY A 5 -2.11 -7.04 19.96
CA GLY A 5 -0.79 -6.51 20.34
C GLY A 5 -0.02 -5.77 19.25
N ALA A 6 -0.64 -5.48 18.09
CA ALA A 6 0.05 -4.78 17.01
C ALA A 6 0.28 -3.29 17.34
N ILE A 7 1.49 -2.80 17.07
CA ILE A 7 1.88 -1.39 17.18
C ILE A 7 1.78 -0.73 15.80
N PHE A 8 1.02 0.36 15.71
CA PHE A 8 0.86 1.13 14.48
C PHE A 8 1.94 2.20 14.40
N LEU A 9 2.84 2.07 13.42
CA LEU A 9 3.97 2.99 13.24
C LEU A 9 3.56 4.32 12.60
N GLY A 10 2.55 4.30 11.73
CA GLY A 10 2.10 5.50 11.03
C GLY A 10 1.10 5.20 9.92
N LYS A 11 0.91 6.19 9.05
CA LYS A 11 0.07 6.10 7.85
C LYS A 11 0.98 6.21 6.63
N THR A 12 0.79 5.31 5.66
CA THR A 12 1.49 5.35 4.38
C THR A 12 0.72 6.18 3.36
N THR A 13 1.44 6.80 2.41
CA THR A 13 0.85 7.56 1.32
C THR A 13 -0.03 6.69 0.42
N SER A 14 -1.14 7.26 -0.02
CA SER A 14 -2.12 6.70 -0.97
C SER A 14 -2.57 7.85 -1.87
N PRO A 15 -2.99 7.63 -3.14
CA PRO A 15 -3.62 8.68 -3.92
C PRO A 15 -4.90 9.15 -3.23
N GLU A 16 -5.33 10.38 -3.53
CA GLU A 16 -6.59 10.91 -3.01
C GLU A 16 -7.71 9.89 -3.19
N PHE A 17 -8.53 9.70 -2.15
CA PHE A 17 -9.64 8.76 -2.10
C PHE A 17 -9.32 7.31 -2.48
N GLY A 18 -8.04 6.93 -2.62
CA GLY A 18 -7.65 5.62 -3.10
C GLY A 18 -8.11 5.29 -4.53
N TRP A 19 -8.42 6.29 -5.38
CA TRP A 19 -9.13 6.09 -6.65
C TRP A 19 -8.23 5.73 -7.86
N LYS A 20 -6.90 5.68 -7.68
CA LYS A 20 -5.93 5.49 -8.77
C LYS A 20 -4.99 4.30 -8.54
N GLY A 21 -4.53 3.71 -9.65
CA GLY A 21 -3.46 2.70 -9.69
C GLY A 21 -2.02 3.25 -9.56
N VAL A 22 -1.87 4.48 -9.10
CA VAL A 22 -0.59 5.18 -8.86
C VAL A 22 -0.65 5.90 -7.51
N THR A 23 0.51 6.21 -6.93
CA THR A 23 0.58 6.79 -5.58
C THR A 23 1.16 8.22 -5.60
N ASP A 24 0.34 9.14 -6.08
CA ASP A 24 0.56 10.59 -6.05
C ASP A 24 -0.46 11.26 -5.12
N SER A 25 0.01 12.13 -4.23
CA SER A 25 -0.80 12.84 -3.25
C SER A 25 -0.44 14.32 -3.23
N PRO A 26 -1.41 15.26 -3.31
CA PRO A 26 -1.11 16.69 -3.13
C PRO A 26 -0.52 17.02 -1.76
N LEU A 27 -0.88 16.25 -0.73
CA LEU A 27 -0.43 16.47 0.65
C LEU A 27 0.96 15.87 0.93
N HIS A 28 1.27 14.70 0.37
CA HIS A 28 2.49 13.94 0.70
C HIS A 28 3.45 13.75 -0.47
N GLY A 29 3.15 14.31 -1.64
CA GLY A 29 3.93 14.15 -2.86
C GLY A 29 3.74 12.79 -3.53
N ILE A 30 4.72 12.43 -4.36
CA ILE A 30 4.71 11.19 -5.16
C ILE A 30 5.54 10.13 -4.45
N THR A 31 4.94 8.97 -4.17
CA THR A 31 5.69 7.78 -3.76
C THR A 31 6.28 7.12 -5.01
N ARG A 32 7.58 6.85 -5.01
CA ARG A 32 8.30 6.22 -6.13
C ARG A 32 8.57 4.74 -5.88
N ASN A 33 8.75 3.97 -6.95
CA ASN A 33 9.11 2.56 -6.85
C ASN A 33 10.50 2.43 -6.19
N PRO A 34 10.67 1.57 -5.15
CA PRO A 34 11.93 1.46 -4.42
C PRO A 34 13.07 0.83 -5.25
N TRP A 35 12.75 0.16 -6.35
CA TRP A 35 13.73 -0.49 -7.22
C TRP A 35 14.16 0.41 -8.39
N ASN A 36 13.32 1.38 -8.77
CA ASN A 36 13.62 2.39 -9.79
C ASN A 36 12.76 3.64 -9.58
N PHE A 37 13.39 4.75 -9.20
CA PHE A 37 12.66 5.98 -8.84
C PHE A 37 11.97 6.70 -10.01
N ASP A 38 12.26 6.33 -11.26
CA ASP A 38 11.54 6.84 -12.43
C ASP A 38 10.16 6.19 -12.60
N LEU A 39 9.91 5.06 -11.91
CA LEU A 39 8.67 4.28 -12.04
C LEU A 39 7.72 4.50 -10.85
N THR A 40 6.44 4.20 -11.10
CA THR A 40 5.41 4.14 -10.06
C THR A 40 5.54 2.87 -9.22
N PRO A 41 5.33 2.92 -7.90
CA PRO A 41 5.19 1.72 -7.08
C PRO A 41 3.81 1.07 -7.29
N GLY A 42 2.95 1.63 -8.15
CA GLY A 42 1.55 1.23 -8.28
C GLY A 42 0.66 1.94 -7.26
N GLY A 43 -0.56 1.45 -7.09
CA GLY A 43 -1.54 2.04 -6.20
C GLY A 43 -2.87 1.29 -6.22
N SER A 44 -3.83 1.67 -5.37
CA SER A 44 -3.75 2.85 -4.48
C SER A 44 -2.93 2.64 -3.20
N SER A 45 -2.68 1.41 -2.76
CA SER A 45 -1.89 1.16 -1.53
C SER A 45 -0.37 1.20 -1.77
N GLY A 46 0.12 2.10 -2.64
CA GLY A 46 1.53 2.06 -3.04
C GLY A 46 2.50 2.45 -1.93
N GLY A 47 2.16 3.39 -1.05
CA GLY A 47 2.99 3.69 0.12
C GLY A 47 3.19 2.47 1.03
N ALA A 48 2.15 1.65 1.20
CA ALA A 48 2.22 0.37 1.91
C ALA A 48 3.10 -0.64 1.16
N GLY A 49 2.96 -0.74 -0.16
CA GLY A 49 3.81 -1.62 -0.99
C GLY A 49 5.30 -1.23 -0.96
N VAL A 50 5.62 0.06 -0.93
CA VAL A 50 7.00 0.55 -0.79
C VAL A 50 7.53 0.31 0.62
N ALA A 51 6.73 0.60 1.65
CA ALA A 51 7.12 0.36 3.03
C ALA A 51 7.40 -1.12 3.30
N ALA A 52 6.61 -2.02 2.70
CA ALA A 52 6.84 -3.47 2.73
C ALA A 52 8.17 -3.85 2.06
N ALA A 53 8.43 -3.35 0.86
CA ALA A 53 9.64 -3.63 0.11
C ALA A 53 10.92 -3.14 0.83
N LEU A 54 10.81 -2.02 1.55
CA LEU A 54 11.90 -1.42 2.33
C LEU A 54 11.97 -1.91 3.78
N ASN A 55 11.18 -2.93 4.16
CA ASN A 55 11.18 -3.49 5.52
C ASN A 55 10.84 -2.48 6.64
N LEU A 56 10.01 -1.48 6.35
CA LEU A 56 9.59 -0.44 7.31
C LEU A 56 8.41 -0.91 8.20
N GLY A 57 8.41 -2.19 8.58
CA GLY A 57 7.36 -2.85 9.36
C GLY A 57 6.99 -4.21 8.78
N PHE A 58 6.35 -5.05 9.61
CA PHE A 58 6.00 -6.43 9.24
C PHE A 58 4.68 -6.57 8.49
N LEU A 59 3.71 -5.71 8.78
CA LEU A 59 2.37 -5.74 8.19
C LEU A 59 1.99 -4.35 7.73
N HIS A 60 1.47 -4.27 6.50
CA HIS A 60 1.08 -3.02 5.86
C HIS A 60 -0.36 -3.13 5.40
N GLN A 61 -1.21 -2.24 5.89
CA GLN A 61 -2.64 -2.26 5.58
C GLN A 61 -2.92 -1.46 4.31
N GLY A 62 -3.74 -2.03 3.42
CA GLY A 62 -4.24 -1.39 2.22
C GLY A 62 -5.72 -1.71 1.98
N SER A 63 -6.30 -1.11 0.96
CA SER A 63 -7.62 -1.47 0.43
C SER A 63 -7.47 -1.98 -1.00
N ASP A 64 -8.40 -2.81 -1.46
CA ASP A 64 -8.36 -3.39 -2.82
C ASP A 64 -9.77 -3.51 -3.40
N GLY A 65 -10.22 -2.44 -4.08
CA GLY A 65 -11.41 -2.46 -4.92
C GLY A 65 -11.08 -2.79 -6.38
N GLY A 66 -10.06 -2.14 -6.95
CA GLY A 66 -9.63 -2.30 -8.34
C GLY A 66 -8.33 -3.08 -8.55
N GLY A 67 -7.70 -3.61 -7.49
CA GLY A 67 -6.32 -4.12 -7.53
C GLY A 67 -5.37 -3.43 -6.58
N SER A 68 -5.86 -2.55 -5.70
CA SER A 68 -5.05 -1.60 -4.97
C SER A 68 -4.09 -2.18 -3.91
N ILE A 69 -4.18 -3.46 -3.56
CA ILE A 69 -3.13 -4.20 -2.82
C ILE A 69 -2.24 -4.97 -3.81
N ARG A 70 -2.86 -5.61 -4.81
CA ARG A 70 -2.17 -6.51 -5.76
C ARG A 70 -1.25 -5.79 -6.75
N ILE A 71 -1.65 -4.63 -7.27
CA ILE A 71 -0.86 -3.80 -8.19
C ILE A 71 0.46 -3.38 -7.52
N PRO A 72 0.45 -2.71 -6.35
CA PRO A 72 1.70 -2.31 -5.73
C PRO A 72 2.53 -3.50 -5.26
N ALA A 73 1.89 -4.60 -4.81
CA ALA A 73 2.61 -5.82 -4.48
C ALA A 73 3.44 -6.36 -5.67
N SER A 74 2.82 -6.40 -6.86
CA SER A 74 3.49 -6.81 -8.10
C SER A 74 4.66 -5.87 -8.46
N PHE A 75 4.45 -4.56 -8.37
CA PHE A 75 5.45 -3.58 -8.84
C PHE A 75 6.61 -3.43 -7.86
N THR A 76 6.38 -3.65 -6.56
CA THR A 76 7.42 -3.56 -5.53
C THR A 76 8.00 -4.92 -5.14
N GLY A 77 7.63 -6.01 -5.81
CA GLY A 77 8.19 -7.34 -5.52
C GLY A 77 7.84 -7.83 -4.12
N THR A 78 6.64 -7.52 -3.64
CA THR A 78 6.14 -7.91 -2.31
C THR A 78 4.91 -8.80 -2.43
N PHE A 79 4.54 -9.46 -1.33
CA PHE A 79 3.32 -10.26 -1.27
C PHE A 79 2.13 -9.42 -0.83
N GLY A 80 1.02 -9.52 -1.56
CA GLY A 80 -0.23 -8.84 -1.24
C GLY A 80 -1.37 -9.83 -1.01
N PHE A 81 -2.06 -9.72 0.12
CA PHE A 81 -3.22 -10.55 0.45
C PHE A 81 -4.51 -9.78 0.22
N LYS A 82 -5.31 -10.21 -0.78
CA LYS A 82 -6.68 -9.71 -0.98
C LYS A 82 -7.68 -10.76 -0.50
N PRO A 83 -8.25 -10.63 0.72
CA PRO A 83 -9.22 -11.58 1.23
C PRO A 83 -10.50 -11.61 0.37
N THR A 84 -11.34 -12.62 0.62
CA THR A 84 -12.71 -12.65 0.11
C THR A 84 -13.46 -11.41 0.58
N PHE A 85 -14.27 -10.82 -0.31
CA PHE A 85 -15.06 -9.64 0.01
C PHE A 85 -15.95 -9.90 1.23
N GLY A 86 -16.00 -8.95 2.17
CA GLY A 86 -16.75 -9.05 3.43
C GLY A 86 -16.07 -9.82 4.56
N TYR A 87 -14.92 -10.47 4.32
CA TYR A 87 -14.19 -11.19 5.38
C TYR A 87 -13.51 -10.23 6.38
N VAL A 88 -12.90 -9.17 5.85
CA VAL A 88 -12.38 -8.07 6.66
C VAL A 88 -13.41 -6.94 6.63
N PRO A 89 -13.84 -6.42 7.80
CA PRO A 89 -14.74 -5.26 7.86
C PRO A 89 -14.15 -4.07 7.08
N VAL A 90 -15.00 -3.37 6.34
CA VAL A 90 -14.65 -2.17 5.58
C VAL A 90 -14.63 -0.96 6.50
#